data_AF-A0AA37GUY8-F1
#
_entry.id   AF-A0AA37GUY8-F1
#
_cell.length_a   1.000
_cell.length_b   1.000
_cell.length_c   1.000
_cell.angle_alpha   90.00
_cell.angle_beta   90.00
_cell.angle_gamma   90.00
#
_symmetry.space_group_name_H-M   'P 1'
#
loop_
_entity.id
_entity.type
_entity.pdbx_description
1 polymer ?
#
loop_
_entity_poly.entity_id
_entity_poly.type
_entity_poly.pdbx_seq_one_letter_code
_entity_poly.pdbx_strand_id
1 'polypeptide(L)'
;MGSNITTTTTTNSKQLSLINLQLGWPSPRLFAASGLLDGATQVLTSESETASALIYGPHVGHPPFRKSVAEWLSSVYGTEIDQERISINNGASGNLANILLKFTDPLYTRKVFMVEPTYFLACPIFEDNGFQGRLRGVPEDNVEGIDIGFLRRELAKAEVEAIEGYREADRVDKPTMKVGKTYPKIYKYVIYLVPTFSNPSGKTLSVQKRKDLVVLAREYDALIVSDDVYDFLSWPDDSSIQDYTVAAVPPRLVDVDRNLPGYSTWGNTVSNGSFSKVIGPGVRVGWADSAPAFAKELAEV
;
A
#
# COMPACT_ATOMS: atom_id res chain seq x y z
N MET A 1 22.45 24.82 3.30
CA MET A 1 23.09 26.15 3.16
C MET A 1 23.43 26.37 1.70
N GLY A 2 23.09 27.53 1.15
CA GLY A 2 23.33 27.85 -0.26
C GLY A 2 22.47 29.03 -0.70
N SER A 3 22.76 30.21 -0.14
CA SER A 3 22.21 31.50 -0.57
C SER A 3 22.82 31.92 -1.90
N ASN A 4 22.02 32.33 -2.87
CA ASN A 4 22.50 33.12 -4.00
C ASN A 4 21.68 34.42 -4.08
N ILE A 5 22.34 35.51 -3.70
CA ILE A 5 21.95 36.89 -3.99
C ILE A 5 22.47 37.17 -5.41
N THR A 6 21.60 37.59 -6.33
CA THR A 6 22.04 38.29 -7.55
C THR A 6 20.99 39.32 -7.96
N THR A 7 21.37 40.57 -7.71
CA THR A 7 21.14 41.82 -8.46
C THR A 7 19.88 41.96 -9.33
N THR A 8 19.02 42.87 -8.89
CA THR A 8 17.85 43.44 -9.57
C THR A 8 18.25 44.12 -10.89
N THR A 9 17.73 43.62 -12.00
CA THR A 9 17.61 44.39 -13.25
C THR A 9 16.15 44.35 -13.67
N THR A 10 15.47 45.48 -13.60
CA THR A 10 14.04 45.64 -13.83
C THR A 10 13.75 45.58 -15.33
N THR A 11 13.44 44.39 -15.85
CA THR A 11 12.72 44.24 -17.12
C THR A 11 11.31 43.76 -16.79
N ASN A 12 10.33 44.62 -17.07
CA ASN A 12 8.92 44.39 -16.81
C ASN A 12 8.31 43.48 -17.89
N SER A 13 8.91 42.30 -18.10
CA SER A 13 8.27 41.21 -18.82
C SER A 13 7.49 40.38 -17.80
N LYS A 14 6.20 40.16 -18.06
CA LYS A 14 5.37 39.27 -17.24
C LYS A 14 5.95 37.87 -17.39
N GLN A 15 6.90 37.51 -16.55
CA GLN A 15 7.58 36.21 -16.61
C GLN A 15 6.50 35.15 -16.39
N LEU A 16 6.10 34.48 -17.47
CA LEU A 16 5.17 33.36 -17.39
C LEU A 16 5.84 32.32 -16.49
N SER A 17 5.23 32.06 -15.34
CA SER A 17 5.69 31.00 -14.44
C SER A 17 5.65 29.69 -15.22
N LEU A 18 6.78 29.00 -15.29
CA LEU A 18 6.83 27.67 -15.91
C LEU A 18 5.85 26.74 -15.19
N ILE A 19 5.06 25.99 -15.96
CA ILE A 19 4.18 24.96 -15.42
C ILE A 19 5.08 23.77 -15.03
N ASN A 20 5.14 23.45 -13.75
CA ASN A 20 5.89 22.30 -13.26
C ASN A 20 5.02 21.04 -13.34
N LEU A 21 5.31 20.18 -14.32
CA LEU A 21 4.68 18.86 -14.49
C LEU A 21 5.55 17.71 -13.96
N GLN A 22 6.67 18.00 -13.29
CA GLN A 22 7.59 16.99 -12.75
C GLN A 22 7.11 16.43 -11.41
N LEU A 23 6.36 17.22 -10.65
CA LEU A 23 5.90 16.86 -9.31
C LEU A 23 4.40 16.60 -9.32
N GLY A 24 4.00 15.39 -8.94
CA GLY A 24 2.59 15.02 -8.76
C GLY A 24 1.99 15.57 -7.46
N TRP A 25 2.16 16.86 -7.19
CA TRP A 25 1.55 17.55 -6.05
C TRP A 25 0.15 18.06 -6.44
N PRO A 26 -0.85 17.90 -5.55
CA PRO A 26 -2.17 18.48 -5.81
C PRO A 26 -2.08 20.01 -5.84
N SER A 27 -2.93 20.63 -6.67
CA SER A 27 -3.08 22.08 -6.69
C SER A 27 -3.49 22.59 -5.29
N PRO A 28 -2.96 23.72 -4.80
CA PRO A 28 -3.38 24.31 -3.53
C PRO A 28 -4.88 24.57 -3.40
N ARG A 29 -5.58 24.70 -4.53
CA ARG A 29 -7.05 24.83 -4.58
C ARG A 29 -7.80 23.59 -4.10
N LEU A 30 -7.15 22.43 -4.12
CA LEU A 30 -7.71 21.15 -3.69
C LEU A 30 -7.40 20.85 -2.22
N PHE A 31 -6.67 21.73 -1.52
CA PHE A 31 -6.36 21.50 -0.12
C PHE A 31 -7.62 21.60 0.73
N ALA A 32 -7.91 20.54 1.50
CA ALA A 32 -9.09 20.45 2.36
C ALA A 32 -8.95 21.28 3.66
N ALA A 33 -8.39 22.49 3.58
CA ALA A 33 -8.01 23.29 4.75
C ALA A 33 -9.21 23.67 5.64
N SER A 34 -10.34 24.08 5.05
CA SER A 34 -11.56 24.39 5.80
C SER A 34 -12.13 23.14 6.47
N GLY A 35 -12.25 22.03 5.75
CA GLY A 35 -12.75 20.76 6.32
C GLY A 35 -11.87 20.22 7.45
N LEU A 36 -10.55 20.38 7.36
CA LEU A 36 -9.62 20.04 8.44
C LEU A 36 -9.83 20.93 9.67
N LEU A 37 -10.02 22.23 9.48
CA LEU A 37 -10.29 23.17 10.58
C LEU A 37 -11.63 22.87 11.26
N ASP A 38 -12.67 22.61 10.48
CA ASP A 38 -14.00 22.29 10.98
C ASP A 38 -13.99 20.98 11.80
N GLY A 39 -13.36 19.93 11.26
CA GLY A 39 -13.19 18.66 11.95
C GLY A 39 -12.36 18.78 13.24
N ALA A 40 -11.26 19.53 13.20
CA ALA A 40 -10.46 19.80 14.40
C ALA A 40 -11.26 20.56 15.46
N THR A 41 -12.04 21.57 15.05
CA THR A 41 -12.90 22.34 15.96
C THR A 41 -13.96 21.46 16.61
N GLN A 42 -14.62 20.60 15.83
CA GLN A 42 -15.63 19.67 16.34
C GLN A 42 -15.05 18.72 17.41
N VAL A 43 -13.84 18.18 17.20
CA VAL A 43 -13.19 17.30 18.17
C VAL A 43 -12.74 18.07 19.41
N LEU A 44 -12.03 19.19 19.22
CA LEU A 44 -11.36 19.92 20.31
C LEU A 44 -12.31 20.76 21.19
N THR A 45 -13.57 20.91 20.80
CA THR A 45 -14.60 21.59 21.60
C THR A 45 -15.48 20.63 22.40
N SER A 46 -15.40 19.33 22.12
CA SER A 46 -16.06 18.27 22.88
C SER A 46 -15.08 17.66 23.88
N GLU A 47 -15.41 17.70 25.18
CA GLU A 47 -14.55 17.16 26.24
C GLU A 47 -14.25 15.67 26.04
N SER A 48 -15.26 14.87 25.67
CA SER A 48 -15.11 13.42 25.48
C SER A 48 -14.28 13.08 24.24
N GLU A 49 -14.51 13.77 23.13
CA GLU A 49 -13.76 13.55 21.87
C GLU A 49 -12.31 14.01 22.02
N THR A 50 -12.10 15.17 22.67
CA THR A 50 -10.76 15.67 23.01
C THR A 50 -10.00 14.67 23.86
N ALA A 51 -10.62 14.15 24.92
CA ALA A 51 -10.02 13.13 25.76
C ALA A 51 -9.65 11.88 24.94
N SER A 52 -10.54 11.39 24.08
CA SER A 52 -10.26 10.24 23.23
C SER A 52 -9.15 10.49 22.19
N ALA A 53 -8.97 11.73 21.74
CA ALA A 53 -7.98 12.09 20.72
C ALA A 53 -6.58 12.34 21.30
N LEU A 54 -6.48 12.80 22.56
CA LEU A 54 -5.23 13.26 23.17
C LEU A 54 -4.60 12.26 24.17
N ILE A 55 -5.23 11.12 24.41
CA ILE A 55 -4.67 10.03 25.22
C ILE A 55 -4.24 8.84 24.36
N TYR A 56 -3.57 7.87 24.96
CA TYR A 56 -3.25 6.62 24.28
C TYR A 56 -4.51 5.91 23.80
N GLY A 57 -4.60 5.71 22.49
CA GLY A 57 -5.67 4.97 21.84
C GLY A 57 -5.34 3.49 21.62
N PRO A 58 -6.30 2.73 21.08
CA PRO A 58 -6.06 1.36 20.66
C PRO A 58 -4.98 1.27 19.58
N HIS A 59 -4.15 0.24 19.64
CA HIS A 59 -3.05 -0.02 18.69
C HIS A 59 -3.51 0.04 17.22
N VAL A 60 -4.64 -0.59 16.91
CA VAL A 60 -5.28 -0.64 15.57
C VAL A 60 -5.79 0.72 15.06
N GLY A 61 -5.82 1.74 15.91
CA GLY A 61 -6.33 3.07 15.63
C GLY A 61 -7.64 3.39 16.34
N HIS A 62 -7.98 4.69 16.35
CA HIS A 62 -9.19 5.21 16.96
C HIS A 62 -10.45 4.58 16.32
N PRO A 63 -11.35 3.91 17.09
CA PRO A 63 -12.43 3.09 16.51
C PRO A 63 -13.42 3.86 15.62
N PRO A 64 -13.94 5.04 16.00
CA PRO A 64 -14.77 5.85 15.12
C PRO A 64 -14.08 6.16 13.78
N PHE A 65 -12.79 6.47 13.79
CA PHE A 65 -12.05 6.74 12.57
C PHE A 65 -11.92 5.50 11.68
N ARG A 66 -11.61 4.33 12.25
CA ARG A 66 -11.57 3.05 11.52
C ARG A 66 -12.91 2.74 10.86
N LYS A 67 -14.02 2.96 11.58
CA LYS A 67 -15.37 2.80 11.05
C LYS A 67 -15.62 3.75 9.88
N SER A 68 -15.30 5.03 10.01
CA SER A 68 -15.46 6.01 8.92
C SER A 68 -14.63 5.64 7.69
N VAL A 69 -13.40 5.15 7.86
CA VAL A 69 -12.59 4.63 6.75
C VAL A 69 -13.27 3.43 6.10
N ALA A 70 -13.75 2.46 6.88
CA ALA A 70 -14.41 1.27 6.36
C ALA A 70 -15.70 1.62 5.56
N GLU A 71 -16.53 2.53 6.08
CA GLU A 71 -17.73 3.03 5.40
C GLU A 71 -17.39 3.79 4.11
N TRP A 72 -16.37 4.66 4.15
CA TRP A 72 -15.90 5.38 2.97
C TRP A 72 -15.40 4.42 1.89
N LEU A 73 -14.51 3.48 2.23
CA LEU A 73 -14.03 2.48 1.29
C LEU A 73 -15.19 1.62 0.75
N SER A 74 -16.17 1.28 1.59
CA SER A 74 -17.35 0.51 1.15
C SER A 74 -18.14 1.26 0.08
N SER A 75 -18.29 2.58 0.27
CA SER A 75 -18.96 3.46 -0.70
C SER A 75 -18.20 3.56 -2.03
N VAL A 76 -16.87 3.59 -2.00
CA VAL A 76 -16.03 3.69 -3.20
C VAL A 76 -16.04 2.39 -4.00
N TYR A 77 -15.87 1.26 -3.33
CA TYR A 77 -15.69 -0.04 -3.99
C TYR A 77 -16.98 -0.83 -4.17
N GLY A 78 -18.11 -0.37 -3.62
CA GLY A 78 -19.38 -1.07 -3.68
C GLY A 78 -19.37 -2.45 -3.00
N THR A 79 -18.50 -2.63 -2.00
CA THR A 79 -18.33 -3.87 -1.24
C THR A 79 -18.36 -3.57 0.25
N GLU A 80 -18.92 -4.47 1.07
CA GLU A 80 -18.98 -4.27 2.51
C GLU A 80 -17.59 -4.48 3.15
N ILE A 81 -17.08 -3.43 3.80
CA ILE A 81 -15.80 -3.42 4.51
C ILE A 81 -16.09 -3.19 5.98
N ASP A 82 -15.75 -4.17 6.81
CA ASP A 82 -15.82 -4.06 8.26
C ASP A 82 -14.55 -3.36 8.83
N GLN A 83 -14.73 -2.58 9.89
CA GLN A 83 -13.65 -1.87 10.58
C GLN A 83 -12.54 -2.80 11.12
N GLU A 84 -12.84 -4.07 11.42
CA GLU A 84 -11.87 -5.09 11.86
C GLU A 84 -10.79 -5.37 10.82
N ARG A 85 -11.08 -5.09 9.54
CA ARG A 85 -10.11 -5.17 8.44
C ARG A 85 -9.12 -4.01 8.42
N ILE A 86 -9.48 -2.91 9.08
CA ILE A 86 -8.81 -1.63 8.98
C ILE A 86 -7.86 -1.43 10.15
N SER A 87 -6.58 -1.18 9.84
CA SER A 87 -5.60 -0.66 10.80
C SER A 87 -5.06 0.68 10.35
N ILE A 88 -5.04 1.67 11.25
CA ILE A 88 -4.53 3.01 10.95
C ILE A 88 -3.01 3.03 11.08
N ASN A 89 -2.34 3.75 10.18
CA ASN A 89 -0.88 3.82 10.11
C ASN A 89 -0.38 5.22 9.72
N ASN A 90 0.94 5.38 9.64
CA ASN A 90 1.63 6.64 9.33
C ASN A 90 1.82 6.88 7.80
N GLY A 91 0.93 6.34 6.97
CA GLY A 91 0.95 6.46 5.51
C GLY A 91 1.63 5.27 4.82
N ALA A 92 1.40 5.14 3.50
CA ALA A 92 1.80 3.97 2.70
C ALA A 92 3.26 3.52 2.89
N SER A 93 4.24 4.44 2.89
CA SER A 93 5.66 4.09 3.05
C SER A 93 5.97 3.56 4.46
N GLY A 94 5.44 4.20 5.50
CA GLY A 94 5.64 3.75 6.88
C GLY A 94 4.94 2.42 7.15
N ASN A 95 3.74 2.25 6.57
CA ASN A 95 3.02 0.99 6.65
C ASN A 95 3.71 -0.15 5.90
N LEU A 96 4.30 0.11 4.73
CA LEU A 96 5.09 -0.89 4.02
C LEU A 96 6.24 -1.40 4.89
N ALA A 97 6.96 -0.50 5.56
CA ALA A 97 8.01 -0.88 6.50
C ALA A 97 7.45 -1.73 7.66
N ASN A 98 6.31 -1.34 8.23
CA ASN A 98 5.68 -2.09 9.34
C ASN A 98 5.18 -3.48 8.90
N ILE A 99 4.63 -3.61 7.69
CA ILE A 99 4.22 -4.90 7.11
C ILE A 99 5.43 -5.84 7.04
N LEU A 100 6.56 -5.36 6.50
CA LEU A 100 7.80 -6.15 6.41
C LEU A 100 8.32 -6.51 7.80
N LEU A 101 8.35 -5.54 8.71
CA LEU A 101 8.78 -5.75 10.08
C LEU A 101 7.92 -6.77 10.83
N LYS A 102 6.62 -6.89 10.53
CA LYS A 102 5.74 -7.82 11.26
C LYS A 102 5.63 -9.20 10.58
N PHE A 103 5.57 -9.26 9.25
CA PHE A 103 5.16 -10.46 8.49
C PHE A 103 6.28 -11.11 7.65
N THR A 104 7.52 -10.64 7.77
CA THR A 104 8.68 -11.25 7.10
C THR A 104 9.79 -11.57 8.10
N ASP A 105 10.66 -12.52 7.76
CA ASP A 105 11.87 -12.83 8.52
C ASP A 105 13.04 -12.83 7.54
N PRO A 106 14.04 -11.93 7.66
CA PRO A 106 15.14 -11.88 6.71
C PRO A 106 15.94 -13.18 6.54
N LEU A 107 15.87 -14.13 7.49
CA LEU A 107 16.52 -15.45 7.37
C LEU A 107 15.61 -16.52 6.74
N TYR A 108 14.32 -16.26 6.58
CA TYR A 108 13.33 -17.19 6.05
C TYR A 108 12.59 -16.67 4.82
N THR A 109 12.11 -15.42 4.84
CA THR A 109 11.54 -14.73 3.68
C THR A 109 12.64 -14.54 2.63
N ARG A 110 12.43 -15.15 1.46
CA ARG A 110 13.50 -15.50 0.52
C ARG A 110 13.78 -14.38 -0.46
N LYS A 111 12.74 -13.77 -1.01
CA LYS A 111 12.85 -12.79 -2.09
C LYS A 111 11.62 -11.87 -2.13
N VAL A 112 11.84 -10.64 -2.60
CA VAL A 112 10.80 -9.66 -2.90
C VAL A 112 10.68 -9.52 -4.41
N PHE A 113 9.50 -9.75 -4.95
CA PHE A 113 9.18 -9.55 -6.35
C PHE A 113 8.44 -8.24 -6.52
N MET A 114 8.87 -7.42 -7.47
CA MET A 114 8.30 -6.09 -7.71
C MET A 114 7.96 -5.96 -9.19
N VAL A 115 6.78 -5.42 -9.52
CA VAL A 115 6.46 -5.08 -10.92
C VAL A 115 7.50 -4.11 -11.48
N GLU A 116 7.96 -4.28 -12.71
CA GLU A 116 8.95 -3.43 -13.39
C GLU A 116 8.35 -2.81 -14.66
N PRO A 117 8.34 -1.47 -14.81
CA PRO A 117 8.86 -0.47 -13.87
C PRO A 117 8.02 -0.34 -12.58
N THR A 118 8.62 0.19 -11.51
CA THR A 118 8.00 0.26 -10.16
C THR A 118 8.08 1.64 -9.52
N TYR A 119 7.33 1.83 -8.43
CA TYR A 119 7.50 2.98 -7.55
C TYR A 119 8.84 2.87 -6.78
N PHE A 120 9.88 3.48 -7.33
CA PHE A 120 11.26 3.29 -6.89
C PHE A 120 11.55 3.63 -5.42
N LEU A 121 10.73 4.48 -4.78
CA LEU A 121 10.88 4.81 -3.36
C LEU A 121 10.48 3.66 -2.41
N ALA A 122 9.84 2.60 -2.94
CA ALA A 122 9.63 1.38 -2.18
C ALA A 122 10.92 0.55 -2.05
N CYS A 123 11.84 0.62 -3.02
CA CYS A 123 13.04 -0.23 -3.04
C CYS A 123 13.91 -0.06 -1.77
N PRO A 124 14.27 1.16 -1.33
CA PRO A 124 15.06 1.33 -0.10
C PRO A 124 14.36 0.78 1.14
N ILE A 125 13.02 0.82 1.19
CA ILE A 125 12.26 0.28 2.33
C ILE A 125 12.44 -1.23 2.44
N PHE A 126 12.47 -1.95 1.32
CA PHE A 126 12.77 -3.38 1.34
C PHE A 126 14.23 -3.64 1.70
N GLU A 127 15.17 -2.85 1.19
CA GLU A 127 16.59 -2.99 1.51
C GLU A 127 16.86 -2.80 3.01
N ASP A 128 16.29 -1.74 3.60
CA ASP A 128 16.37 -1.43 5.04
C ASP A 128 15.74 -2.52 5.92
N ASN A 129 14.77 -3.28 5.39
CA ASN A 129 14.18 -4.45 6.05
C ASN A 129 14.98 -5.75 5.81
N GLY A 130 16.22 -5.63 5.34
CA GLY A 130 17.15 -6.73 5.17
C GLY A 130 17.09 -7.42 3.81
N PHE A 131 16.31 -6.91 2.84
CA PHE A 131 16.17 -7.52 1.52
C PHE A 131 17.13 -6.97 0.46
N GLN A 132 18.21 -6.32 0.88
CA GLN A 132 19.28 -5.89 -0.04
C GLN A 132 19.80 -7.09 -0.86
N GLY A 133 19.90 -6.91 -2.17
CA GLY A 133 20.29 -7.98 -3.12
C GLY A 133 19.23 -9.07 -3.34
N ARG A 134 18.04 -8.93 -2.75
CA ARG A 134 16.92 -9.90 -2.84
C ARG A 134 15.67 -9.31 -3.48
N LEU A 135 15.79 -8.18 -4.15
CA LEU A 135 14.73 -7.58 -4.96
C LEU A 135 14.81 -8.13 -6.39
N ARG A 136 13.68 -8.53 -6.95
CA ARG A 136 13.57 -9.03 -8.32
C ARG A 136 12.46 -8.30 -9.07
N GLY A 137 12.85 -7.56 -10.09
CA GLY A 137 11.92 -7.00 -11.07
C GLY A 137 11.18 -8.10 -11.83
N VAL A 138 9.87 -7.91 -11.98
CA VAL A 138 8.96 -8.73 -12.78
C VAL A 138 8.43 -7.83 -13.88
N PRO A 139 8.76 -8.08 -15.16
CA PRO A 139 8.34 -7.19 -16.23
C PRO A 139 6.82 -7.13 -16.30
N GLU A 140 6.29 -5.97 -16.68
CA GLU A 140 4.94 -5.90 -17.20
C GLU A 140 4.86 -6.51 -18.60
N ASP A 141 3.76 -7.20 -18.88
CA ASP A 141 3.41 -7.53 -20.26
C ASP A 141 2.82 -6.32 -21.01
N ASN A 142 2.56 -6.53 -22.29
CA ASN A 142 2.09 -5.49 -23.20
C ASN A 142 0.61 -5.13 -23.01
N VAL A 143 -0.15 -5.81 -22.16
CA VAL A 143 -1.61 -5.70 -22.14
C VAL A 143 -2.14 -5.28 -20.77
N GLU A 144 -1.80 -5.99 -19.69
CA GLU A 144 -2.53 -5.89 -18.42
C GLU A 144 -1.59 -5.79 -17.20
N GLY A 145 -0.39 -5.23 -17.32
CA GLY A 145 0.54 -5.05 -16.20
C GLY A 145 1.42 -6.28 -15.94
N ILE A 146 1.71 -6.62 -14.68
CA ILE A 146 2.68 -7.66 -14.28
C ILE A 146 2.55 -8.99 -15.07
N ASP A 147 3.67 -9.54 -15.54
CA ASP A 147 3.74 -10.85 -16.21
C ASP A 147 3.71 -11.99 -15.17
N ILE A 148 2.53 -12.61 -15.02
CA ILE A 148 2.29 -13.73 -14.11
C ILE A 148 3.10 -14.97 -14.50
N GLY A 149 3.32 -15.20 -15.80
CA GLY A 149 4.10 -16.33 -16.29
C GLY A 149 5.58 -16.21 -15.92
N PHE A 150 6.15 -15.00 -16.05
CA PHE A 150 7.50 -14.70 -15.58
C PHE A 150 7.58 -14.85 -14.05
N LEU A 151 6.65 -14.26 -13.31
CA LEU A 151 6.62 -14.34 -11.85
C LEU A 151 6.60 -15.79 -11.36
N ARG A 152 5.76 -16.66 -11.94
CA ARG A 152 5.70 -18.09 -11.58
C ARG A 152 7.05 -18.78 -11.80
N ARG A 153 7.70 -18.56 -12.96
CA ARG A 153 9.01 -19.18 -13.24
C ARG A 153 10.06 -18.75 -12.22
N GLU A 154 10.09 -17.47 -11.85
CA GLU A 154 11.06 -16.95 -10.90
C GLU A 154 10.77 -17.38 -9.46
N LEU A 155 9.51 -17.50 -9.07
CA LEU A 155 9.10 -18.09 -7.79
C LEU A 155 9.52 -19.56 -7.71
N ALA A 156 9.23 -20.36 -8.75
CA ALA A 156 9.65 -21.76 -8.82
C ALA A 156 11.18 -21.92 -8.71
N LYS A 157 11.93 -21.09 -9.44
CA LYS A 157 13.39 -21.06 -9.36
C LYS A 157 13.87 -20.71 -7.94
N ALA A 158 13.30 -19.68 -7.33
CA ALA A 158 13.66 -19.27 -5.97
C ALA A 158 13.29 -20.31 -4.90
N GLU A 159 12.24 -21.11 -5.11
CA GLU A 159 11.87 -22.22 -4.22
C GLU A 159 12.93 -23.33 -4.25
N VAL A 160 13.35 -23.73 -5.45
CA VAL A 160 14.40 -24.74 -5.64
C VAL A 160 15.72 -24.28 -5.03
N GLU A 161 16.17 -23.07 -5.37
CA GLU A 161 17.41 -22.48 -4.84
C GLU A 161 17.41 -22.42 -3.30
N ALA A 162 16.29 -22.05 -2.69
CA ALA A 162 16.17 -21.97 -1.24
C ALA A 162 16.23 -23.35 -0.57
N ILE A 163 15.53 -24.35 -1.11
CA ILE A 163 15.53 -25.71 -0.55
C ILE A 163 16.91 -26.34 -0.66
N GLU A 164 17.60 -26.17 -1.79
CA GLU A 164 18.98 -26.66 -1.98
C GLU A 164 19.93 -25.98 -1.00
N GLY A 165 19.90 -24.65 -0.91
CA GLY A 165 20.73 -23.90 0.03
C GLY A 165 20.45 -24.24 1.50
N TYR A 166 19.20 -24.54 1.86
CA TYR A 166 18.86 -24.99 3.21
C TYR A 166 19.42 -26.38 3.52
N ARG A 167 19.40 -27.32 2.57
CA ARG A 167 20.00 -28.65 2.75
C ARG A 167 21.51 -28.55 2.93
N GLU A 168 22.19 -27.74 2.14
CA GLU A 168 23.65 -27.56 2.23
C GLU A 168 24.06 -26.91 3.55
N ALA A 169 23.25 -25.99 4.07
CA ALA A 169 23.54 -25.26 5.31
C ALA A 169 22.95 -25.89 6.58
N ASP A 170 22.37 -27.09 6.50
CA ASP A 170 21.63 -27.77 7.58
C ASP A 170 20.56 -26.86 8.24
N ARG A 171 19.87 -26.07 7.41
CA ARG A 171 18.79 -25.17 7.82
C ARG A 171 17.42 -25.81 7.58
N VAL A 172 16.48 -25.41 8.40
CA VAL A 172 15.07 -25.82 8.35
C VAL A 172 14.24 -24.76 7.66
N ASP A 173 13.29 -25.19 6.82
CA ASP A 173 12.37 -24.30 6.08
C ASP A 173 11.28 -23.73 7.00
N LYS A 174 11.69 -22.94 8.00
CA LYS A 174 10.82 -22.22 8.93
C LYS A 174 11.48 -20.93 9.42
N PRO A 175 10.71 -19.94 9.91
CA PRO A 175 11.24 -18.75 10.56
C PRO A 175 12.21 -19.11 11.70
N THR A 176 13.26 -18.32 11.85
CA THR A 176 14.29 -18.54 12.88
C THR A 176 14.54 -17.31 13.74
N MET A 177 14.30 -16.10 13.23
CA MET A 177 14.35 -14.88 14.03
C MET A 177 13.01 -14.59 14.71
N LYS A 178 11.90 -14.81 14.00
CA LYS A 178 10.54 -14.47 14.46
C LYS A 178 9.78 -15.74 14.80
N VAL A 179 10.05 -16.27 16.00
CA VAL A 179 9.52 -17.54 16.49
C VAL A 179 8.73 -17.37 17.78
N GLY A 180 7.79 -18.28 18.03
CA GLY A 180 6.96 -18.28 19.24
C GLY A 180 5.57 -17.67 19.02
N LYS A 181 4.79 -17.58 20.11
CA LYS A 181 3.38 -17.17 20.06
C LYS A 181 3.17 -15.66 19.86
N THR A 182 4.24 -14.87 19.95
CA THR A 182 4.22 -13.40 19.82
C THR A 182 4.37 -12.91 18.39
N TYR A 183 4.70 -13.81 17.45
CA TYR A 183 4.83 -13.49 16.04
C TYR A 183 3.67 -14.11 15.24
N PRO A 184 3.14 -13.37 14.25
CA PRO A 184 2.06 -13.86 13.42
C PRO A 184 2.61 -14.81 12.35
N LYS A 185 1.84 -15.03 11.29
CA LYS A 185 2.33 -15.67 10.08
C LYS A 185 3.54 -14.91 9.50
N ILE A 186 4.56 -15.65 9.10
CA ILE A 186 5.70 -15.14 8.33
C ILE A 186 5.63 -15.74 6.93
N TYR A 187 5.68 -14.91 5.89
CA TYR A 187 5.56 -15.35 4.49
C TYR A 187 6.93 -15.68 3.88
N LYS A 188 6.97 -16.67 2.97
CA LYS A 188 8.17 -17.05 2.23
C LYS A 188 8.61 -16.00 1.22
N TYR A 189 7.64 -15.31 0.61
CA TYR A 189 7.89 -14.30 -0.42
C TYR A 189 7.04 -13.06 -0.21
N VAL A 190 7.48 -11.95 -0.79
CA VAL A 190 6.66 -10.74 -0.90
C VAL A 190 6.53 -10.38 -2.37
N ILE A 191 5.33 -9.96 -2.78
CA ILE A 191 5.05 -9.41 -4.10
C ILE A 191 4.56 -7.98 -3.89
N TYR A 192 5.19 -7.00 -4.53
CA TYR A 192 4.82 -5.59 -4.41
C TYR A 192 4.43 -5.02 -5.77
N LEU A 193 3.29 -4.33 -5.80
CA LEU A 193 2.77 -3.69 -7.00
C LEU A 193 1.73 -2.62 -6.67
N VAL A 194 1.45 -1.78 -7.66
CA VAL A 194 0.33 -0.85 -7.69
C VAL A 194 -0.67 -1.41 -8.71
N PRO A 195 -1.80 -2.02 -8.29
CA PRO A 195 -2.63 -2.81 -9.22
C PRO A 195 -3.53 -1.95 -10.11
N THR A 196 -3.79 -0.70 -9.72
CA THR A 196 -4.63 0.25 -10.47
C THR A 196 -3.82 1.52 -10.70
N PHE A 197 -3.72 1.97 -11.95
CA PHE A 197 -2.92 3.14 -12.33
C PHE A 197 -1.46 3.04 -11.85
N SER A 198 -0.81 1.92 -12.19
CA SER A 198 0.53 1.56 -11.74
C SER A 198 1.52 2.73 -11.88
N ASN A 199 2.32 2.99 -10.87
CA ASN A 199 3.35 4.02 -10.94
C ASN A 199 4.69 3.37 -11.35
N PRO A 200 5.27 3.71 -12.52
CA PRO A 200 4.94 4.85 -13.41
C PRO A 200 4.12 4.51 -14.66
N SER A 201 3.79 3.24 -14.93
CA SER A 201 3.28 2.80 -16.25
C SER A 201 1.84 3.24 -16.57
N GLY A 202 1.05 3.61 -15.56
CA GLY A 202 -0.38 3.91 -15.64
C GLY A 202 -1.28 2.68 -15.84
N LYS A 203 -0.73 1.47 -15.93
CA LYS A 203 -1.52 0.26 -16.23
C LYS A 203 -2.41 -0.16 -15.06
N THR A 204 -3.53 -0.80 -15.37
CA THR A 204 -4.47 -1.37 -14.40
C THR A 204 -4.65 -2.85 -14.68
N LEU A 205 -4.49 -3.69 -13.64
CA LEU A 205 -4.67 -5.13 -13.76
C LEU A 205 -6.14 -5.50 -13.97
N SER A 206 -6.39 -6.41 -14.92
CA SER A 206 -7.71 -7.02 -15.14
C SER A 206 -8.15 -7.87 -13.93
N VAL A 207 -9.45 -8.13 -13.83
CA VAL A 207 -10.00 -9.00 -12.78
C VAL A 207 -9.41 -10.41 -12.86
N GLN A 208 -9.20 -10.94 -14.07
CA GLN A 208 -8.64 -12.27 -14.24
C GLN A 208 -7.20 -12.33 -13.74
N LYS A 209 -6.35 -11.35 -14.10
CA LYS A 209 -4.98 -11.29 -13.57
C LYS A 209 -4.91 -11.14 -12.07
N ARG A 210 -5.82 -10.36 -11.47
CA ARG A 210 -5.90 -10.23 -10.01
C ARG A 210 -6.18 -11.58 -9.35
N LYS A 211 -7.09 -12.38 -9.93
CA LYS A 211 -7.36 -13.76 -9.45
C LYS A 211 -6.15 -14.65 -9.62
N ASP A 212 -5.52 -14.65 -10.79
CA ASP A 212 -4.35 -15.48 -11.08
C ASP A 212 -3.18 -15.15 -10.15
N LEU A 213 -2.96 -13.86 -9.86
CA LEU A 213 -1.93 -13.40 -8.94
C LEU A 213 -2.18 -13.86 -7.51
N VAL A 214 -3.43 -13.78 -7.02
CA VAL A 214 -3.79 -14.28 -5.68
C VAL A 214 -3.60 -15.80 -5.59
N VAL A 215 -4.03 -16.55 -6.60
CA VAL A 215 -3.85 -18.00 -6.65
C VAL A 215 -2.36 -18.35 -6.58
N LEU A 216 -1.53 -17.67 -7.37
CA LEU A 216 -0.08 -17.87 -7.36
C LEU A 216 0.55 -17.49 -6.01
N ALA A 217 0.11 -16.40 -5.38
CA ALA A 217 0.62 -16.00 -4.08
C ALA A 217 0.30 -17.02 -2.99
N ARG A 218 -0.88 -17.66 -3.04
CA ARG A 218 -1.23 -18.75 -2.12
C ARG A 218 -0.38 -19.99 -2.36
N GLU A 219 -0.16 -20.36 -3.63
CA GLU A 219 0.64 -21.52 -4.05
C GLU A 219 2.07 -21.47 -3.46
N TYR A 220 2.69 -20.29 -3.46
CA TYR A 220 4.07 -20.10 -3.01
C TYR A 220 4.21 -19.52 -1.59
N ASP A 221 3.10 -19.34 -0.85
CA ASP A 221 3.09 -18.66 0.44
C ASP A 221 3.70 -17.24 0.40
N ALA A 222 3.29 -16.46 -0.61
CA ALA A 222 3.68 -15.08 -0.81
C ALA A 222 2.64 -14.11 -0.22
N LEU A 223 3.11 -13.01 0.36
CA LEU A 223 2.29 -11.85 0.70
C LEU A 223 2.31 -10.86 -0.46
N ILE A 224 1.14 -10.52 -0.99
CA ILE A 224 0.98 -9.41 -1.92
C ILE A 224 0.72 -8.13 -1.13
N VAL A 225 1.60 -7.14 -1.27
CA VAL A 225 1.39 -5.78 -0.78
C VAL A 225 0.97 -4.92 -1.97
N SER A 226 -0.31 -4.52 -1.99
CA SER A 226 -0.85 -3.66 -3.04
C SER A 226 -0.94 -2.21 -2.59
N ASP A 227 -0.23 -1.30 -3.26
CA ASP A 227 -0.39 0.13 -3.02
C ASP A 227 -1.64 0.62 -3.76
N ASP A 228 -2.76 0.69 -3.06
CA ASP A 228 -4.08 1.08 -3.60
C ASP A 228 -4.33 2.59 -3.40
N VAL A 229 -3.31 3.40 -3.62
CA VAL A 229 -3.30 4.86 -3.32
C VAL A 229 -3.91 5.73 -4.42
N TYR A 230 -4.19 5.16 -5.60
CA TYR A 230 -4.68 5.88 -6.78
C TYR A 230 -6.10 5.48 -7.20
N ASP A 231 -6.71 4.46 -6.58
CA ASP A 231 -8.03 3.95 -6.95
C ASP A 231 -9.12 5.05 -6.98
N PHE A 232 -8.97 6.07 -6.12
CA PHE A 232 -9.89 7.20 -5.98
C PHE A 232 -9.70 8.30 -7.04
N LEU A 233 -8.72 8.17 -7.93
CA LEU A 233 -8.35 9.15 -8.95
C LEU A 233 -8.79 8.66 -10.35
N SER A 234 -10.04 8.23 -10.45
CA SER A 234 -10.64 7.77 -11.69
C SER A 234 -11.78 8.70 -12.09
N TRP A 235 -11.80 9.17 -13.34
CA TRP A 235 -12.86 10.02 -13.87
C TRP A 235 -13.64 9.26 -14.95
N PRO A 236 -14.97 9.44 -15.04
CA PRO A 236 -15.75 8.90 -16.13
C PRO A 236 -15.33 9.53 -17.46
N ASP A 237 -15.34 8.74 -18.53
CA ASP A 237 -15.07 9.24 -19.89
C ASP A 237 -16.19 10.16 -20.42
N ASP A 238 -17.36 10.16 -19.77
CA ASP A 238 -18.50 10.99 -20.12
C ASP A 238 -18.36 12.40 -19.54
N SER A 239 -18.08 13.36 -20.42
CA SER A 239 -17.91 14.78 -20.08
C SER A 239 -19.19 15.48 -19.58
N SER A 240 -20.34 14.81 -19.63
CA SER A 240 -21.58 15.29 -19.01
C SER A 240 -21.68 14.96 -17.52
N ILE A 241 -20.82 14.06 -17.02
CA ILE A 241 -20.80 13.67 -15.61
C ILE A 241 -20.04 14.73 -14.80
N GLN A 242 -20.54 15.01 -13.59
CA GLN A 242 -19.95 15.98 -12.69
C GLN A 242 -18.52 15.61 -12.30
N ASP A 243 -17.63 16.61 -12.29
CA ASP A 243 -16.16 16.51 -12.08
C ASP A 243 -15.71 15.73 -10.82
N TYR A 244 -16.61 15.50 -9.86
CA TYR A 244 -16.35 14.80 -8.61
C TYR A 244 -16.80 13.33 -8.59
N THR A 245 -17.33 12.80 -9.69
CA THR A 245 -17.72 11.39 -9.77
C THR A 245 -16.48 10.53 -9.94
N VAL A 246 -16.29 9.53 -9.07
CA VAL A 246 -15.21 8.55 -9.20
C VAL A 246 -15.72 7.39 -10.06
N ALA A 247 -15.03 7.08 -11.15
CA ALA A 247 -15.39 5.93 -11.99
C ALA A 247 -15.01 4.61 -11.31
N ALA A 248 -15.76 3.55 -11.64
CA ALA A 248 -15.54 2.24 -11.05
C ALA A 248 -14.19 1.65 -11.48
N VAL A 249 -13.43 1.15 -10.50
CA VAL A 249 -12.18 0.41 -10.71
C VAL A 249 -12.40 -1.10 -10.52
N PRO A 250 -11.53 -1.97 -11.08
CA PRO A 250 -11.60 -3.40 -10.79
C PRO A 250 -11.48 -3.68 -9.28
N PRO A 251 -12.11 -4.75 -8.75
CA PRO A 251 -11.99 -5.12 -7.34
C PRO A 251 -10.53 -5.21 -6.88
N ARG A 252 -10.24 -4.74 -5.66
CA ARG A 252 -8.89 -4.78 -5.09
C ARG A 252 -8.42 -6.21 -4.87
N LEU A 253 -7.10 -6.40 -4.79
CA LEU A 253 -6.52 -7.72 -4.53
C LEU A 253 -6.99 -8.31 -3.19
N VAL A 254 -7.18 -7.48 -2.15
CA VAL A 254 -7.74 -7.92 -0.86
C VAL A 254 -9.17 -8.44 -0.97
N ASP A 255 -9.99 -7.83 -1.82
CA ASP A 255 -11.36 -8.26 -2.04
C ASP A 255 -11.41 -9.52 -2.92
N VAL A 256 -10.51 -9.63 -3.91
CA VAL A 256 -10.36 -10.85 -4.71
C VAL A 256 -9.91 -12.03 -3.85
N ASP A 257 -8.90 -11.84 -3.01
CA ASP A 257 -8.38 -12.86 -2.10
C ASP A 257 -9.46 -13.41 -1.19
N ARG A 258 -10.20 -12.53 -0.52
CA ARG A 258 -11.30 -12.94 0.35
C ARG A 258 -12.37 -13.79 -0.35
N ASN A 259 -12.71 -13.43 -1.59
CA ASN A 259 -13.79 -14.06 -2.33
C ASN A 259 -13.36 -15.34 -3.07
N LEU A 260 -12.07 -15.67 -3.11
CA LEU A 260 -11.58 -16.91 -3.71
C LEU A 260 -11.51 -18.06 -2.69
N PRO A 261 -11.92 -19.29 -3.05
CA PRO A 261 -11.81 -20.46 -2.19
C PRO A 261 -10.40 -20.68 -1.66
N GLY A 262 -10.25 -21.03 -0.37
CA GLY A 262 -8.94 -21.18 0.27
C GLY A 262 -8.41 -19.90 0.94
N TYR A 263 -9.27 -18.91 1.20
CA TYR A 263 -8.92 -17.76 2.02
C TYR A 263 -8.53 -18.21 3.44
N SER A 264 -7.34 -17.79 3.87
CA SER A 264 -6.79 -18.16 5.18
C SER A 264 -7.08 -17.09 6.23
N THR A 265 -6.88 -17.42 7.51
CA THR A 265 -6.98 -16.48 8.64
C THR A 265 -6.16 -15.20 8.44
N TRP A 266 -5.03 -15.31 7.75
CA TRP A 266 -4.10 -14.20 7.49
C TRP A 266 -4.28 -13.56 6.11
N GLY A 267 -4.96 -14.25 5.18
CA GLY A 267 -4.94 -13.91 3.76
C GLY A 267 -3.54 -14.02 3.13
N ASN A 268 -3.44 -13.59 1.88
CA ASN A 268 -2.18 -13.45 1.12
C ASN A 268 -2.08 -12.07 0.47
N THR A 269 -2.94 -11.13 0.87
CA THR A 269 -3.02 -9.78 0.31
C THR A 269 -3.23 -8.75 1.42
N VAL A 270 -2.59 -7.60 1.27
CA VAL A 270 -2.83 -6.40 2.08
C VAL A 270 -2.91 -5.19 1.15
N SER A 271 -4.02 -4.46 1.26
CA SER A 271 -4.22 -3.17 0.61
C SER A 271 -3.55 -2.09 1.46
N ASN A 272 -2.59 -1.39 0.89
CA ASN A 272 -1.82 -0.33 1.52
C ASN A 272 -2.31 1.04 1.03
N GLY A 273 -3.08 1.73 1.86
CA GLY A 273 -3.72 2.99 1.55
C GLY A 273 -3.03 4.20 2.18
N SER A 274 -3.34 5.39 1.67
CA SER A 274 -2.77 6.64 2.18
C SER A 274 -3.64 7.85 1.90
N PHE A 275 -3.78 8.74 2.89
CA PHE A 275 -4.43 10.03 2.68
C PHE A 275 -3.54 11.04 1.95
N SER A 276 -2.29 10.69 1.64
CA SER A 276 -1.36 11.58 0.91
C SER A 276 -1.86 12.02 -0.46
N LYS A 277 -2.71 11.21 -1.11
CA LYS A 277 -3.28 11.47 -2.43
C LYS A 277 -4.74 11.92 -2.40
N VAL A 278 -5.32 12.03 -1.21
CA VAL A 278 -6.74 12.38 -0.99
C VAL A 278 -6.87 13.68 -0.20
N ILE A 279 -6.15 13.83 0.91
CA ILE A 279 -6.19 15.00 1.79
C ILE A 279 -4.92 15.84 1.62
N GLY A 280 -3.75 15.19 1.76
CA GLY A 280 -2.47 15.85 1.61
C GLY A 280 -1.33 15.08 2.26
N PRO A 281 -0.12 15.08 1.67
CA PRO A 281 1.00 14.26 2.15
C PRO A 281 1.53 14.68 3.52
N GLY A 282 1.27 15.92 3.96
CA GLY A 282 1.75 16.46 5.23
C GLY A 282 1.08 15.84 6.47
N VAL A 283 -0.10 15.22 6.33
CA VAL A 283 -0.85 14.66 7.47
C VAL A 283 -0.21 13.37 8.01
N ARG A 284 0.53 12.64 7.17
CA ARG A 284 1.22 11.38 7.54
C ARG A 284 0.29 10.33 8.14
N VAL A 285 -0.90 10.18 7.56
CA VAL A 285 -1.90 9.17 7.95
C VAL A 285 -2.24 8.29 6.74
N GLY A 286 -2.38 7.00 6.99
CA GLY A 286 -2.89 6.02 6.04
C GLY A 286 -3.64 4.91 6.76
N TRP A 287 -3.97 3.87 5.99
CA TRP A 287 -4.65 2.68 6.50
C TRP A 287 -4.14 1.44 5.79
N ALA A 288 -4.32 0.28 6.41
CA ALA A 288 -4.24 -1.01 5.75
C ALA A 288 -5.64 -1.63 5.75
N ASP A 289 -6.02 -2.29 4.67
CA ASP A 289 -7.18 -3.19 4.61
C ASP A 289 -6.68 -4.61 4.32
N SER A 290 -6.98 -5.54 5.22
CA SER A 290 -6.47 -6.92 5.17
C SER A 290 -7.42 -7.89 5.88
N ALA A 291 -7.00 -9.15 6.06
CA ALA A 291 -7.69 -10.09 6.93
C ALA A 291 -7.75 -9.54 8.38
N PRO A 292 -8.86 -9.71 9.13
CA PRO A 292 -8.96 -9.17 10.49
C PRO A 292 -7.80 -9.54 11.43
N ALA A 293 -7.32 -10.79 11.37
CA ALA A 293 -6.17 -11.22 12.16
C ALA A 293 -4.87 -10.52 11.72
N PHE A 294 -4.68 -10.29 10.42
CA PHE A 294 -3.55 -9.54 9.88
C PHE A 294 -3.60 -8.08 10.33
N ALA A 295 -4.75 -7.40 10.18
CA ALA A 295 -4.94 -6.01 10.57
C ALA A 295 -4.67 -5.78 12.06
N LYS A 296 -5.14 -6.70 12.90
CA LYS A 296 -4.87 -6.68 14.34
C LYS A 296 -3.38 -6.77 14.62
N GLU A 297 -2.70 -7.80 14.10
CA GLU A 297 -1.28 -8.05 14.37
C GLU A 297 -0.35 -6.99 13.77
N LEU A 298 -0.69 -6.45 12.60
CA LEU A 298 0.06 -5.35 11.98
C LEU A 298 0.15 -4.14 12.91
N ALA A 299 -0.91 -3.90 13.69
CA ALA A 299 -0.98 -2.79 14.61
C ALA A 299 -0.36 -3.07 15.98
N GLU A 300 -0.19 -4.34 16.36
CA GLU A 300 0.44 -4.71 17.64
C GLU A 300 1.95 -4.45 17.57
N VAL A 301 2.35 -3.33 18.20
CA VAL A 301 3.72 -2.84 18.40
C VAL A 301 4.08 -2.78 19.87
#